data_AF-A0A3S4IXA9-F1
#
_entry.id   AF-A0A3S4IXA9-F1
#
_cell.length_a   1.000
_cell.length_b   1.000
_cell.length_c   1.000
_cell.angle_alpha   90.00
_cell.angle_beta   90.00
_cell.angle_gamma   90.00
#
_symmetry.space_group_name_H-M   'P 1'
#
loop_
_entity.id
_entity.type
_entity.pdbx_description
1 polymer ?
#
loop_
_entity_poly.entity_id
_entity_poly.type
_entity_poly.pdbx_seq_one_letter_code
_entity_poly.pdbx_strand_id
1 'polypeptide(L)'
;MVALGTLMSTFWILASNSWMHTPQGFEIHNGQVVPVDWFAVIFNPSFPYRLLHMSVAAFLSSAMFVGASAAWHLLKGNDTPAIRRMFSMALWMAVVVAPVQALIGDMHGLNTLKHQPVKIAAIEGHWENTPGEPTPLTLVGWPDMEAERTRYALEIPALGSLILTHSLDKQVPALKDYPKEDRPNSTVVFWSFRLMVGMGVLMIFLGLASLWLRYRRRLYHSRPFMHFALWMGPSGLIAILAGWVTTEVGRQPWVVYGLLRTRDAVSAHSTLQMSISLLAFFVVYSLVFGVGYIYMIRLIQKGPQPAETPTAETDGRPARPISAVGESLEQEKRE
;
A
#
# COMPACT_ATOMS: atom_id res chain seq x y z
N MET A 1 17.40 17.07 0.08
CA MET A 1 16.47 17.68 1.06
C MET A 1 15.02 17.22 0.89
N VAL A 2 14.41 17.24 -0.31
CA VAL A 2 13.00 16.84 -0.52
C VAL A 2 12.70 15.41 -0.04
N ALA A 3 13.45 14.42 -0.51
CA ALA A 3 13.23 13.01 -0.13
C ALA A 3 13.37 12.78 1.38
N LEU A 4 14.34 13.45 2.02
CA LEU A 4 14.52 13.39 3.47
C LEU A 4 13.31 13.99 4.21
N GLY A 5 12.80 15.13 3.75
CA GLY A 5 11.59 15.74 4.30
C GLY A 5 10.36 14.83 4.17
N THR A 6 10.20 14.16 3.03
CA THR A 6 9.12 13.17 2.84
C THR A 6 9.25 12.00 3.82
N LEU A 7 10.45 11.45 3.99
CA LEU A 7 10.69 10.35 4.94
C LEU A 7 10.48 10.78 6.39
N MET A 8 10.86 12.00 6.77
CA MET A 8 10.58 12.56 8.10
C MET A 8 9.07 12.74 8.34
N SER A 9 8.31 13.16 7.33
CA SER A 9 6.85 13.20 7.42
C SER A 9 6.26 11.81 7.62
N THR A 10 6.71 10.83 6.83
CA THR A 10 6.31 9.42 6.97
C THR A 10 6.65 8.86 8.36
N PHE A 11 7.81 9.20 8.91
CA PHE A 11 8.22 8.81 10.26
C PHE A 11 7.20 9.24 11.30
N TRP A 12 6.87 10.53 11.37
CA TRP A 12 6.01 11.06 12.43
C TRP A 12 4.56 10.59 12.31
N ILE A 13 4.01 10.55 11.09
CA ILE A 13 2.62 10.09 10.91
C ILE A 13 2.48 8.60 11.24
N LEU A 14 3.49 7.78 10.89
CA LEU A 14 3.48 6.37 11.24
C LEU A 14 3.83 6.11 12.69
N ALA A 15 4.59 6.96 13.38
CA ALA A 15 4.80 6.84 14.82
C ALA A 15 3.44 6.95 15.54
N SER A 16 2.68 8.01 15.22
CA SER A 16 1.33 8.23 15.76
C SER A 16 0.38 7.07 15.43
N ASN A 17 0.27 6.71 14.14
CA ASN A 17 -0.64 5.65 13.74
C ASN A 17 -0.21 4.27 14.28
N SER A 18 1.09 3.98 14.44
CA SER A 18 1.57 2.71 15.04
C SER A 18 1.27 2.62 16.52
N TRP A 19 1.35 3.74 17.24
CA TRP A 19 0.94 3.79 18.64
C TRP A 19 -0.55 3.44 18.81
N MET A 20 -1.41 3.84 17.86
CA MET A 20 -2.83 3.43 17.87
C MET A 20 -3.01 1.90 17.72
N HIS A 21 -2.04 1.19 17.16
CA HIS A 21 -2.07 -0.27 17.04
C HIS A 21 -1.45 -0.97 18.25
N THR A 22 -0.31 -0.49 18.73
CA THR A 22 0.39 -1.10 19.87
C THR A 22 0.72 -0.03 20.90
N PRO A 23 -0.27 0.48 21.66
CA PRO A 23 -0.06 1.59 22.58
C PRO A 23 0.80 1.14 23.77
N GLN A 24 1.80 1.94 24.11
CA GLN A 24 2.66 1.76 25.29
C GLN A 24 3.23 3.12 25.73
N GLY A 25 3.91 3.15 26.88
CA GLY A 25 4.53 4.37 27.40
C GLY A 25 3.52 5.43 27.87
N PHE A 26 2.33 5.01 28.29
CA PHE A 26 1.27 5.90 28.78
C PHE A 26 0.69 5.42 30.11
N GLU A 27 0.09 6.35 30.85
CA GLU A 27 -0.77 6.09 31.99
C GLU A 27 -2.16 6.68 31.74
N ILE A 28 -3.16 6.20 32.49
CA ILE A 28 -4.52 6.74 32.43
C ILE A 28 -4.79 7.54 33.70
N HIS A 29 -4.89 8.86 33.57
CA HIS A 29 -5.25 9.77 34.67
C HIS A 29 -6.62 10.37 34.38
N ASN A 30 -7.59 10.17 35.26
CA ASN A 30 -8.96 10.69 35.12
C ASN A 30 -9.62 10.35 33.76
N GLY A 31 -9.39 9.15 33.24
CA GLY A 31 -9.92 8.70 31.95
C GLY A 31 -9.20 9.29 30.73
N GLN A 32 -8.13 10.07 30.91
CA GLN A 32 -7.29 10.60 29.84
C GLN A 32 -6.00 9.81 29.72
N VAL A 33 -5.60 9.51 28.48
CA VAL A 33 -4.32 8.87 28.20
C VAL A 33 -3.20 9.92 28.21
N VAL A 34 -2.28 9.79 29.16
CA VAL A 34 -1.15 10.70 29.36
C VAL A 34 0.16 9.98 29.05
N PRO A 35 1.00 10.48 28.13
CA PRO A 35 2.29 9.86 27.83
C PRO A 35 3.26 10.06 29.00
N VAL A 36 3.88 8.97 29.45
CA VAL A 36 4.89 8.97 30.52
C VAL A 36 6.29 8.60 30.01
N ASP A 37 6.37 7.93 28.86
CA ASP A 37 7.62 7.62 28.14
C ASP A 37 7.45 7.86 26.64
N TRP A 38 7.98 9.00 26.17
CA TRP A 38 7.91 9.39 24.75
C TRP A 38 8.70 8.46 23.83
N PHE A 39 9.80 7.88 24.30
CA PHE A 39 10.58 6.94 23.48
C PHE A 39 9.78 5.65 23.26
N ALA A 40 9.14 5.12 24.31
CA ALA A 40 8.26 3.98 24.19
C ALA A 40 7.03 4.28 23.31
N VAL A 41 6.44 5.47 23.42
CA VAL A 41 5.30 5.90 22.57
C VAL A 41 5.69 5.88 21.09
N ILE A 42 6.83 6.49 20.73
CA ILE A 42 7.30 6.60 19.34
C ILE A 42 7.76 5.23 18.81
N PHE A 43 8.66 4.56 19.52
CA PHE A 43 9.26 3.29 19.12
C PHE A 43 8.50 2.09 19.70
N ASN A 44 7.18 2.11 19.49
CA ASN A 44 6.30 1.00 19.86
C ASN A 44 6.57 -0.26 19.00
N PRO A 45 6.15 -1.47 19.45
CA PRO A 45 6.55 -2.72 18.81
C PRO A 45 6.23 -2.81 17.31
N SER A 46 5.12 -2.19 16.87
CA SER A 46 4.74 -2.21 15.46
C SER A 46 5.45 -1.15 14.61
N PHE A 47 5.97 -0.07 15.21
CA PHE A 47 6.48 1.10 14.48
C PHE A 47 7.59 0.79 13.47
N PRO A 48 8.69 0.09 13.82
CA PRO A 48 9.79 -0.13 12.87
C PRO A 48 9.34 -0.88 11.61
N TYR A 49 8.53 -1.92 11.78
CA TYR A 49 8.01 -2.72 10.67
C TYR A 49 7.07 -1.90 9.79
N ARG A 50 6.18 -1.11 10.38
CA ARG A 50 5.21 -0.27 9.64
C ARG A 50 5.89 0.85 8.87
N LEU A 51 6.89 1.49 9.48
CA LEU A 51 7.71 2.50 8.82
C LEU A 51 8.42 1.93 7.59
N LEU A 52 9.15 0.83 7.76
CA LEU A 52 9.87 0.20 6.66
C LEU A 52 8.92 -0.29 5.57
N HIS A 53 7.84 -1.00 5.95
CA HIS A 53 6.89 -1.56 5.00
C HIS A 53 6.20 -0.48 4.16
N MET A 54 5.79 0.64 4.77
CA MET A 54 5.13 1.73 4.06
C MET A 54 6.11 2.53 3.19
N SER A 55 7.31 2.84 3.70
CA SER A 55 8.30 3.58 2.92
C SER A 55 8.76 2.81 1.68
N VAL A 56 9.01 1.50 1.82
CA VAL A 56 9.40 0.62 0.71
C VAL A 56 8.25 0.44 -0.28
N ALA A 57 7.00 0.28 0.21
CA ALA A 57 5.81 0.24 -0.65
C ALA A 57 5.65 1.52 -1.49
N ALA A 58 5.87 2.69 -0.89
CA ALA A 58 5.78 3.98 -1.59
C ALA A 58 6.79 4.06 -2.75
N PHE A 59 8.06 3.70 -2.51
CA PHE A 59 9.08 3.69 -3.56
C PHE A 59 8.76 2.69 -4.68
N LEU A 60 8.30 1.49 -4.31
CA LEU A 60 7.90 0.46 -5.28
C LEU A 60 6.70 0.93 -6.12
N SER A 61 5.71 1.57 -5.50
CA SER A 61 4.56 2.14 -6.20
C SER A 61 4.96 3.23 -7.19
N SER A 62 5.85 4.15 -6.80
CA SER A 62 6.40 5.15 -7.72
C SER A 62 7.15 4.48 -8.88
N ALA A 63 7.93 3.44 -8.61
CA ALA A 63 8.64 2.71 -9.65
C ALA A 63 7.69 2.05 -10.66
N MET A 64 6.56 1.48 -10.20
CA MET A 64 5.55 0.90 -11.10
C MET A 64 4.95 1.95 -12.03
N PHE A 65 4.66 3.14 -11.51
CA PHE A 65 4.12 4.24 -12.31
C PHE A 65 5.13 4.74 -13.37
N VAL A 66 6.39 4.92 -12.96
CA VAL A 66 7.48 5.30 -13.88
C VAL A 66 7.72 4.23 -14.95
N GLY A 67 7.72 2.95 -14.55
CA GLY A 67 7.88 1.82 -15.46
C GLY A 67 6.75 1.73 -16.49
N ALA A 68 5.51 1.94 -16.07
CA ALA A 68 4.35 1.96 -16.96
C ALA A 68 4.39 3.14 -17.94
N SER A 69 4.77 4.33 -17.48
CA SER A 69 5.01 5.48 -18.35
C SER A 69 6.07 5.18 -19.42
N ALA A 70 7.18 4.55 -19.04
CA ALA A 70 8.23 4.18 -19.99
C ALA A 70 7.75 3.10 -20.98
N ALA A 71 7.02 2.09 -20.49
CA ALA A 71 6.44 1.04 -21.32
C ALA A 71 5.45 1.62 -22.36
N TRP A 72 4.63 2.59 -21.96
CA TRP A 72 3.70 3.29 -22.86
C TRP A 72 4.43 3.97 -24.01
N HIS A 73 5.53 4.68 -23.73
CA HIS A 73 6.33 5.31 -24.77
C HIS A 73 7.01 4.30 -25.70
N LEU A 74 7.59 3.22 -25.15
CA LEU A 74 8.21 2.16 -25.95
C LEU A 74 7.17 1.48 -26.87
N LEU A 75 5.94 1.26 -26.39
CA LEU A 75 4.84 0.71 -27.19
C LEU A 75 4.42 1.65 -28.33
N LYS A 76 4.53 2.97 -28.14
CA LYS A 76 4.31 3.98 -29.19
C LYS A 76 5.48 4.14 -30.16
N GLY A 77 6.59 3.44 -29.97
CA GLY A 77 7.78 3.55 -30.81
C GLY A 77 8.75 4.67 -30.40
N ASN A 78 8.51 5.35 -29.28
CA ASN A 78 9.41 6.38 -28.74
C ASN A 78 10.57 5.73 -28.01
N ASP A 79 11.52 5.17 -28.76
CA ASP A 79 12.60 4.35 -28.21
C ASP A 79 13.91 5.12 -28.03
N THR A 80 13.92 6.04 -27.05
CA THR A 80 15.10 6.87 -26.76
C THR A 80 15.95 6.27 -25.63
N PRO A 81 17.25 6.60 -25.54
CA PRO A 81 18.10 6.18 -24.42
C PRO A 81 17.54 6.59 -23.05
N ALA A 82 16.87 7.76 -22.96
CA ALA A 82 16.24 8.23 -21.73
C ALA A 82 15.08 7.30 -21.31
N ILE A 83 14.19 6.96 -22.25
CA ILE A 83 13.04 6.09 -22.00
C ILE A 83 13.48 4.67 -21.64
N ARG A 84 14.49 4.13 -22.34
CA ARG A 84 15.09 2.82 -22.01
C ARG A 84 15.71 2.80 -20.60
N ARG A 85 16.36 3.88 -20.18
CA ARG A 85 16.90 4.02 -18.81
C ARG A 85 15.77 4.08 -17.78
N MET A 86 14.74 4.91 -18.04
CA MET A 86 13.55 5.02 -17.18
C MET A 86 12.88 3.66 -16.96
N PHE A 87 12.63 2.92 -18.04
CA PHE A 87 12.10 1.56 -17.97
C PHE A 87 13.02 0.60 -17.21
N SER A 88 14.33 0.67 -17.50
CA SER A 88 15.31 -0.22 -16.88
C SER A 88 15.42 -0.02 -15.37
N MET A 89 15.46 1.24 -14.90
CA MET A 89 15.57 1.57 -13.48
C MET A 89 14.31 1.14 -12.71
N ALA A 90 13.12 1.40 -13.26
CA ALA A 90 11.86 0.95 -12.67
C ALA A 90 11.80 -0.58 -12.49
N LEU A 91 12.28 -1.33 -13.48
CA LEU A 91 12.31 -2.79 -13.41
C LEU A 91 13.37 -3.31 -12.43
N TRP A 92 14.51 -2.63 -12.28
CA TRP A 92 15.47 -2.97 -11.23
C TRP A 92 14.92 -2.73 -9.83
N MET A 93 14.11 -1.67 -9.65
CA MET A 93 13.35 -1.49 -8.41
C MET A 93 12.41 -2.67 -8.17
N ALA A 94 11.68 -3.16 -9.17
CA ALA A 94 10.84 -4.34 -9.02
C ALA A 94 11.63 -5.60 -8.62
N VAL A 95 12.82 -5.80 -9.21
CA VAL A 95 13.68 -6.96 -8.93
C VAL A 95 14.17 -7.00 -7.49
N VAL A 96 14.56 -5.84 -6.93
CA VAL A 96 15.18 -5.79 -5.60
C VAL A 96 14.16 -5.45 -4.52
N VAL A 97 13.37 -4.41 -4.76
CA VAL A 97 12.51 -3.80 -3.74
C VAL A 97 11.24 -4.61 -3.51
N ALA A 98 10.69 -5.29 -4.52
CA ALA A 98 9.49 -6.11 -4.33
C ALA A 98 9.74 -7.37 -3.46
N PRO A 99 10.85 -8.13 -3.63
CA PRO A 99 11.19 -9.20 -2.69
C PRO A 99 11.47 -8.68 -1.27
N VAL A 100 12.20 -7.56 -1.14
CA VAL A 100 12.45 -6.91 0.15
C VAL A 100 11.13 -6.51 0.82
N GLN A 101 10.18 -5.96 0.07
CA GLN A 101 8.84 -5.62 0.56
C GLN A 101 8.11 -6.85 1.12
N ALA A 102 8.20 -8.00 0.44
CA ALA A 102 7.58 -9.24 0.89
C ALA A 102 8.20 -9.72 2.21
N LEU A 103 9.53 -9.68 2.34
CA LEU A 103 10.24 -10.04 3.58
C LEU A 103 9.87 -9.12 4.75
N ILE A 104 9.84 -7.81 4.52
CA ILE A 104 9.40 -6.84 5.55
C ILE A 104 7.93 -7.08 5.92
N GLY A 105 7.09 -7.45 4.95
CA GLY A 105 5.69 -7.81 5.15
C GLY A 105 5.51 -9.03 6.03
N ASP A 106 6.29 -10.09 5.79
CA ASP A 106 6.31 -11.29 6.63
C ASP A 106 6.68 -10.95 8.08
N MET A 107 7.78 -10.22 8.28
CA MET A 107 8.19 -9.75 9.60
C MET A 107 7.11 -8.90 10.30
N HIS A 108 6.41 -8.06 9.53
CA HIS A 108 5.29 -7.28 10.05
C HIS A 108 4.08 -8.16 10.44
N GLY A 109 3.81 -9.21 9.65
CA GLY A 109 2.79 -10.22 9.92
C GLY A 109 3.06 -10.95 11.24
N LEU A 110 4.29 -11.40 11.47
CA LEU A 110 4.71 -12.04 12.73
C LEU A 110 4.55 -11.11 13.94
N ASN A 111 4.94 -9.85 13.80
CA ASN A 111 4.71 -8.86 14.86
C ASN A 111 3.21 -8.66 15.14
N THR A 112 2.39 -8.62 14.09
CA THR A 112 0.94 -8.51 14.20
C THR A 112 0.34 -9.75 14.87
N LEU A 113 0.84 -10.95 14.56
CA LEU A 113 0.42 -12.17 15.24
C LEU A 113 0.67 -12.10 16.75
N LYS A 114 1.82 -11.54 17.16
CA LYS A 114 2.17 -11.39 18.58
C LYS A 114 1.29 -10.37 19.32
N HIS A 115 0.98 -9.24 18.68
CA HIS A 115 0.36 -8.08 19.36
C HIS A 115 -1.13 -7.86 19.06
N GLN A 116 -1.60 -8.33 17.91
CA GLN A 116 -3.00 -8.25 17.45
C GLN A 116 -3.43 -9.55 16.74
N PRO A 117 -3.38 -10.71 17.44
CA PRO A 117 -3.65 -12.02 16.85
C PRO A 117 -5.01 -12.14 16.15
N VAL A 118 -6.04 -11.47 16.67
CA VAL A 118 -7.38 -11.42 16.06
C VAL A 118 -7.37 -10.86 14.62
N LYS A 119 -6.43 -9.96 14.30
CA LYS A 119 -6.27 -9.43 12.95
C LYS A 119 -5.75 -10.50 11.98
N ILE A 120 -4.80 -11.32 12.42
CA ILE A 120 -4.27 -12.42 11.61
C ILE A 120 -5.36 -13.48 11.39
N ALA A 121 -6.12 -13.83 12.43
CA ALA A 121 -7.28 -14.71 12.29
C ALA A 121 -8.28 -14.20 11.23
N ALA A 122 -8.53 -12.89 11.22
CA ALA A 122 -9.40 -12.24 10.24
C ALA A 122 -8.82 -12.21 8.82
N ILE A 123 -7.49 -12.04 8.68
CA ILE A 123 -6.78 -12.11 7.39
C ILE A 123 -6.89 -13.51 6.78
N GLU A 124 -6.72 -14.54 7.59
CA GLU A 124 -6.84 -15.94 7.15
C GLU A 124 -8.29 -16.38 6.94
N GLY A 125 -9.25 -15.66 7.52
CA GLY A 125 -10.64 -16.10 7.56
C GLY A 125 -10.78 -17.41 8.33
N HIS A 126 -9.95 -17.59 9.36
CA HIS A 126 -9.86 -18.82 10.13
C HIS A 126 -10.76 -18.75 11.35
N TRP A 127 -11.70 -19.68 11.48
CA TRP A 127 -12.78 -19.59 12.48
C TRP A 127 -12.59 -20.49 13.69
N GLU A 128 -12.04 -21.68 13.51
CA GLU A 128 -11.88 -22.69 14.57
C GLU A 128 -10.59 -23.48 14.37
N ASN A 129 -9.94 -23.85 15.47
CA ASN A 129 -8.77 -24.73 15.44
C ASN A 129 -9.16 -26.17 15.83
N THR A 130 -8.82 -27.14 14.98
CA THR A 130 -8.90 -28.57 15.33
C THR A 130 -7.68 -28.97 16.16
N PRO A 131 -7.81 -29.46 17.40
CA PRO A 131 -6.65 -29.78 18.24
C PRO A 131 -5.65 -30.72 17.57
N GLY A 132 -4.36 -30.33 17.54
CA GLY A 132 -3.27 -31.15 17.01
C GLY A 132 -3.04 -31.05 15.50
N GLU A 133 -3.84 -30.27 14.77
CA GLU A 133 -3.66 -30.06 13.33
C GLU A 133 -3.08 -28.67 13.03
N PRO A 134 -2.15 -28.53 12.09
CA PRO A 134 -1.67 -27.22 11.68
C PRO A 134 -2.75 -26.44 10.94
N THR A 135 -2.81 -25.13 11.18
CA THR A 135 -3.72 -24.22 10.48
C THR A 135 -3.44 -24.20 8.97
N PRO A 136 -4.46 -24.45 8.12
CA PRO A 136 -4.33 -24.33 6.67
C PRO A 136 -4.19 -22.87 6.23
N LEU A 137 -3.58 -22.64 5.06
CA LEU A 137 -3.64 -21.32 4.40
C LEU A 137 -4.88 -21.29 3.49
N THR A 138 -5.82 -20.41 3.77
CA THR A 138 -6.98 -20.21 2.90
C THR A 138 -6.56 -19.38 1.69
N LEU A 139 -6.44 -19.95 0.49
CA LEU A 139 -6.10 -19.15 -0.70
C LEU A 139 -7.27 -18.29 -1.16
N VAL A 140 -8.46 -18.90 -1.26
CA VAL A 140 -9.69 -18.27 -1.71
C VAL A 140 -10.82 -18.75 -0.82
N GLY A 141 -11.77 -17.87 -0.53
CA GLY A 141 -12.93 -18.18 0.28
C GLY A 141 -13.77 -16.92 0.52
N TRP A 142 -14.94 -17.12 1.12
CA TRP A 142 -15.81 -16.05 1.54
C TRP A 142 -16.06 -16.14 3.06
N PRO A 143 -15.29 -15.39 3.88
CA PRO A 143 -15.55 -15.32 5.30
C PRO A 143 -16.93 -14.72 5.55
N ASP A 144 -17.81 -15.49 6.19
CA ASP A 144 -19.15 -15.07 6.54
C ASP A 144 -19.20 -14.80 8.05
N MET A 145 -19.36 -13.52 8.39
CA MET A 145 -19.38 -13.07 9.78
C MET A 145 -20.61 -13.53 10.55
N GLU A 146 -21.75 -13.72 9.88
CA GLU A 146 -23.00 -14.16 10.50
C GLU A 146 -22.99 -15.67 10.74
N ALA A 147 -22.56 -16.43 9.73
CA ALA A 147 -22.46 -17.89 9.82
C ALA A 147 -21.20 -18.37 10.58
N GLU A 148 -20.29 -17.46 10.94
CA GLU A 148 -19.00 -17.72 11.60
C GLU A 148 -18.19 -18.85 10.96
N ARG A 149 -18.13 -18.83 9.63
CA ARG A 149 -17.36 -19.79 8.83
C ARG A 149 -16.93 -19.18 7.52
N THR A 150 -15.89 -19.74 6.92
CA THR A 150 -15.47 -19.36 5.57
C THR A 150 -16.10 -20.30 4.56
N ARG A 151 -16.97 -19.75 3.71
CA ARG A 151 -17.67 -20.51 2.66
C ARG A 151 -16.74 -20.65 1.44
N TYR A 152 -16.89 -21.76 0.70
CA TYR A 152 -16.15 -22.00 -0.55
C TYR A 152 -14.62 -21.91 -0.40
N ALA A 153 -14.10 -22.32 0.77
CA ALA A 153 -12.69 -22.25 1.09
C ALA A 153 -11.87 -23.21 0.22
N LEU A 154 -10.85 -22.67 -0.44
CA LEU A 154 -9.76 -23.43 -1.05
C LEU A 154 -8.54 -23.28 -0.15
N GLU A 155 -8.20 -24.36 0.53
CA GLU A 155 -7.17 -24.37 1.57
C GLU A 155 -5.96 -25.22 1.14
N ILE A 156 -4.76 -24.76 1.49
CA ILE A 156 -3.55 -25.57 1.42
C ILE A 156 -3.20 -26.01 2.84
N PRO A 157 -3.23 -27.32 3.15
CA PRO A 157 -2.91 -27.84 4.47
C PRO A 157 -1.52 -27.39 4.96
N ALA A 158 -1.41 -27.11 6.26
CA ALA A 158 -0.18 -26.71 6.98
C ALA A 158 0.55 -25.43 6.52
N LEU A 159 0.20 -24.87 5.36
CA LEU A 159 0.90 -23.72 4.79
C LEU A 159 0.68 -22.44 5.62
N GLY A 160 -0.49 -22.29 6.25
CA GLY A 160 -0.80 -21.14 7.11
C GLY A 160 0.09 -21.12 8.34
N SER A 161 0.28 -22.28 8.96
CA SER A 161 1.22 -22.47 10.08
C SER A 161 2.65 -22.18 9.67
N LEU A 162 3.08 -22.69 8.51
CA LEU A 162 4.45 -22.49 8.02
C LEU A 162 4.75 -21.01 7.78
N ILE A 163 3.85 -20.27 7.15
CA ILE A 163 4.05 -18.85 6.83
C ILE A 163 3.90 -17.99 8.09
N LEU A 164 2.83 -18.17 8.86
CA LEU A 164 2.49 -17.24 9.94
C LEU A 164 3.18 -17.56 11.27
N THR A 165 3.70 -18.78 11.45
CA THR A 165 4.36 -19.18 12.70
C THR A 165 5.77 -19.72 12.49
N HIS A 166 6.21 -19.88 11.25
CA HIS A 166 7.47 -20.56 10.90
C HIS A 166 7.60 -21.94 11.54
N SER A 167 6.47 -22.65 11.68
CA SER A 167 6.37 -23.99 12.27
C SER A 167 5.34 -24.82 11.52
N LEU A 168 5.58 -26.13 11.45
CA LEU A 168 4.63 -27.08 10.87
C LEU A 168 3.56 -27.56 11.87
N ASP A 169 3.69 -27.19 13.14
CA ASP A 169 2.89 -27.76 14.24
C ASP A 169 2.10 -26.70 15.02
N LYS A 170 2.43 -25.41 14.86
CA LYS A 170 1.82 -24.32 15.65
C LYS A 170 0.58 -23.79 14.95
N GLN A 171 -0.51 -23.74 15.69
CA GLN A 171 -1.75 -23.16 15.21
C GLN A 171 -1.72 -21.63 15.25
N VAL A 172 -2.39 -21.03 14.28
CA VAL A 172 -2.71 -19.61 14.24
C VAL A 172 -4.01 -19.39 15.02
N PRO A 173 -4.16 -18.25 15.74
CA PRO A 173 -5.39 -17.91 16.44
C PRO A 173 -6.63 -17.99 15.55
N ALA A 174 -7.74 -18.44 16.10
CA ALA A 174 -9.01 -18.54 15.41
C ALA A 174 -9.94 -17.39 15.79
N LEU A 175 -10.84 -16.98 14.89
CA LEU A 175 -11.77 -15.88 15.16
C LEU A 175 -12.72 -16.18 16.32
N LYS A 176 -13.13 -17.45 16.50
CA LYS A 176 -14.03 -17.83 17.61
C LYS A 176 -13.36 -17.81 18.98
N ASP A 177 -12.04 -17.69 19.05
CA ASP A 177 -11.31 -17.52 20.32
C ASP A 177 -11.56 -16.14 20.95
N TYR A 178 -12.11 -15.19 20.18
CA TYR A 178 -12.37 -13.81 20.62
C TYR A 178 -13.88 -13.53 20.72
N PRO A 179 -14.35 -12.62 21.60
CA PRO A 179 -15.74 -12.17 21.61
C PRO A 179 -16.16 -11.55 20.27
N LYS A 180 -17.43 -11.73 19.87
CA LYS A 180 -17.95 -11.26 18.57
C LYS A 180 -17.75 -9.75 18.38
N GLU A 181 -17.96 -9.00 19.45
CA GLU A 181 -17.83 -7.55 19.52
C GLU A 181 -16.40 -7.04 19.36
N ASP A 182 -15.38 -7.91 19.44
CA ASP A 182 -13.96 -7.56 19.33
C ASP A 182 -13.32 -8.00 18.01
N ARG A 183 -14.09 -8.69 17.17
CA ARG A 183 -13.61 -9.19 15.87
C ARG A 183 -13.72 -8.09 14.81
N PRO A 184 -12.66 -7.83 14.03
CA PRO A 184 -12.78 -7.01 12.83
C PRO A 184 -13.63 -7.75 11.78
N ASN A 185 -14.11 -7.01 10.78
CA ASN A 185 -14.83 -7.62 9.65
C ASN A 185 -13.84 -8.46 8.81
N SER A 186 -13.89 -9.78 8.99
CA SER A 186 -12.98 -10.71 8.31
C SER A 186 -13.16 -10.69 6.79
N THR A 187 -14.38 -10.52 6.25
CA THR A 187 -14.61 -10.49 4.80
C THR A 187 -13.80 -9.39 4.11
N VAL A 188 -13.82 -8.18 4.68
CA VAL A 188 -13.09 -7.03 4.13
C VAL A 188 -11.58 -7.22 4.28
N VAL A 189 -11.13 -7.66 5.46
CA VAL A 189 -9.72 -7.85 5.78
C VAL A 189 -9.10 -8.96 4.93
N PHE A 190 -9.79 -10.08 4.77
CA PHE A 190 -9.39 -11.24 3.97
C PHE A 190 -9.13 -10.86 2.51
N TRP A 191 -10.05 -10.16 1.86
CA TRP A 191 -9.93 -9.81 0.46
C TRP A 191 -8.95 -8.66 0.21
N SER A 192 -8.92 -7.67 1.10
CA SER A 192 -7.92 -6.59 1.01
C SER A 192 -6.50 -7.12 1.18
N PHE A 193 -6.26 -8.07 2.09
CA PHE A 193 -4.96 -8.72 2.24
C PHE A 193 -4.56 -9.50 0.97
N ARG A 194 -5.47 -10.31 0.42
CA ARG A 194 -5.21 -11.08 -0.81
C ARG A 194 -4.94 -10.20 -2.01
N LEU A 195 -5.67 -9.10 -2.14
CA LEU A 195 -5.40 -8.11 -3.18
C LEU A 195 -4.00 -7.52 -3.01
N MET A 196 -3.64 -7.09 -1.79
CA MET A 196 -2.31 -6.55 -1.49
C MET A 196 -1.19 -7.55 -1.83
N VAL A 197 -1.27 -8.77 -1.31
CA VAL A 197 -0.24 -9.81 -1.53
C VAL A 197 -0.21 -10.23 -3.00
N GLY A 198 -1.37 -10.39 -3.65
CA GLY A 198 -1.47 -10.72 -5.07
C GLY A 198 -0.77 -9.69 -5.96
N MET A 199 -0.98 -8.40 -5.69
CA MET A 199 -0.26 -7.33 -6.40
C MET A 199 1.24 -7.35 -6.10
N GLY A 200 1.65 -7.65 -4.86
CA GLY A 200 3.06 -7.86 -4.47
C GLY A 200 3.73 -8.97 -5.27
N VAL A 201 3.09 -10.13 -5.35
CA VAL A 201 3.58 -11.29 -6.12
C VAL A 201 3.65 -10.96 -7.61
N LEU A 202 2.67 -10.25 -8.16
CA LEU A 202 2.71 -9.79 -9.56
C LEU A 202 3.87 -8.82 -9.82
N MET A 203 4.19 -7.93 -8.88
CA MET A 203 5.35 -7.04 -8.98
C MET A 203 6.69 -7.80 -8.95
N ILE A 204 6.81 -8.83 -8.10
CA ILE A 204 7.96 -9.73 -8.09
C ILE A 204 8.08 -10.47 -9.42
N PHE A 205 6.96 -11.01 -9.91
CA PHE A 205 6.91 -11.69 -11.21
C PHE A 205 7.34 -10.76 -12.36
N LEU A 206 6.89 -9.51 -12.36
CA LEU A 206 7.33 -8.49 -13.31
C LEU A 206 8.86 -8.30 -13.26
N GLY A 207 9.44 -8.21 -12.06
CA GLY A 207 10.89 -8.15 -11.85
C GLY A 207 11.61 -9.35 -12.46
N LEU A 208 11.18 -10.57 -12.13
CA LEU A 208 11.77 -11.82 -12.63
C LEU A 208 11.65 -11.97 -14.15
N ALA A 209 10.48 -11.68 -14.71
CA ALA A 209 10.25 -11.67 -16.15
C ALA A 209 11.15 -10.65 -16.86
N SER A 210 11.42 -9.51 -16.21
CA SER A 210 12.36 -8.51 -16.75
C SER A 210 13.79 -9.04 -16.81
N LEU A 211 14.26 -9.77 -15.79
CA LEU A 211 15.60 -10.37 -15.78
C LEU A 211 15.73 -11.42 -16.88
N TRP A 212 14.73 -12.27 -17.03
CA TRP A 212 14.68 -13.27 -18.10
C TRP A 212 14.77 -12.63 -19.48
N LEU A 213 14.00 -11.57 -19.73
CA LEU A 213 14.02 -10.87 -21.01
C LEU A 213 15.31 -10.06 -21.25
N ARG A 214 15.95 -9.57 -20.19
CA ARG A 214 17.30 -8.97 -20.27
C ARG A 214 18.31 -10.01 -20.71
N TYR A 215 18.30 -11.20 -20.10
CA TYR A 215 19.17 -12.30 -20.48
C TYR A 215 18.97 -12.71 -21.94
N ARG A 216 17.72 -12.76 -22.42
CA ARG A 216 17.38 -13.06 -23.82
C ARG A 216 17.58 -11.87 -24.78
N ARG A 217 18.07 -10.73 -24.31
CA ARG A 217 18.26 -9.48 -25.08
C ARG A 217 16.98 -8.97 -25.78
N ARG A 218 15.81 -9.24 -25.20
CA ARG A 218 14.48 -8.90 -25.77
C ARG A 218 13.67 -7.92 -24.93
N LEU A 219 14.26 -7.35 -23.87
CA LEU A 219 13.56 -6.49 -22.91
C LEU A 219 12.77 -5.35 -23.58
N TYR A 220 13.40 -4.66 -24.53
CA TYR A 220 12.81 -3.49 -25.19
C TYR A 220 12.01 -3.82 -26.45
N HIS A 221 11.88 -5.11 -26.82
CA HIS A 221 11.28 -5.53 -28.10
C HIS A 221 10.06 -6.43 -27.89
N SER A 222 9.93 -7.03 -26.71
CA SER A 222 8.78 -7.87 -26.36
C SER A 222 7.54 -7.03 -26.09
N ARG A 223 6.69 -6.84 -27.10
CA ARG A 223 5.39 -6.14 -26.96
C ARG A 223 4.50 -6.70 -25.84
N PRO A 224 4.33 -8.04 -25.68
CA PRO A 224 3.52 -8.58 -24.59
C PRO A 224 4.02 -8.15 -23.22
N PHE A 225 5.33 -8.14 -23.01
CA PHE A 225 5.93 -7.72 -21.75
C PHE A 225 5.75 -6.23 -21.49
N MET A 226 5.89 -5.39 -22.53
CA MET A 226 5.66 -3.95 -22.39
C MET A 226 4.18 -3.64 -22.09
N HIS A 227 3.23 -4.36 -22.69
CA HIS A 227 1.82 -4.25 -22.29
C HIS A 227 1.61 -4.68 -20.84
N PHE A 228 2.20 -5.80 -20.42
CA PHE A 228 2.11 -6.23 -19.03
C PHE A 228 2.67 -5.17 -18.06
N ALA A 229 3.85 -4.62 -18.34
CA ALA A 229 4.44 -3.55 -17.52
C ALA A 229 3.59 -2.27 -17.50
N LEU A 230 2.92 -1.94 -18.61
CA LEU A 230 1.96 -0.83 -18.68
C LEU A 230 0.74 -1.07 -17.76
N TRP A 231 0.14 -2.25 -17.83
CA TRP A 231 -1.01 -2.63 -16.98
C TRP A 231 -0.63 -2.73 -15.49
N MET A 232 0.64 -2.97 -15.18
CA MET A 232 1.16 -2.95 -13.82
C MET A 232 1.34 -1.53 -13.25
N GLY A 233 1.16 -0.47 -14.02
CA GLY A 233 1.27 0.93 -13.53
C GLY A 233 0.50 1.24 -12.25
N PRO A 234 -0.82 0.94 -12.16
CA PRO A 234 -1.61 1.19 -10.94
C PRO A 234 -1.35 0.20 -9.81
N SER A 235 -0.56 -0.86 -10.04
CA SER A 235 -0.44 -1.98 -9.09
C SER A 235 0.00 -1.58 -7.69
N GLY A 236 1.01 -0.71 -7.59
CA GLY A 236 1.52 -0.24 -6.31
C GLY A 236 0.49 0.58 -5.53
N LEU A 237 -0.29 1.43 -6.20
CA LEU A 237 -1.33 2.22 -5.55
C LEU A 237 -2.46 1.32 -5.02
N ILE A 238 -2.89 0.35 -5.83
CA ILE A 238 -3.90 -0.64 -5.43
C ILE A 238 -3.40 -1.43 -4.22
N ALA A 239 -2.15 -1.90 -4.24
CA ALA A 239 -1.55 -2.64 -3.14
C ALA A 239 -1.47 -1.81 -1.85
N ILE A 240 -1.07 -0.54 -1.94
CA ILE A 240 -1.02 0.38 -0.79
C ILE A 240 -2.41 0.56 -0.19
N LEU A 241 -3.42 0.86 -1.01
CA LEU A 241 -4.80 1.03 -0.53
C LEU A 241 -5.32 -0.24 0.14
N ALA A 242 -5.12 -1.39 -0.49
CA ALA A 242 -5.51 -2.68 0.05
C ALA A 242 -4.80 -3.00 1.37
N GLY A 243 -3.50 -2.66 1.50
CA GLY A 243 -2.75 -2.81 2.75
C GLY A 243 -3.22 -1.89 3.88
N TRP A 244 -3.56 -0.64 3.56
CA TRP A 244 -4.17 0.29 4.52
C TRP A 244 -5.53 -0.20 4.99
N VAL A 245 -6.38 -0.67 4.09
CA VAL A 245 -7.68 -1.28 4.45
C VAL A 245 -7.45 -2.49 5.36
N THR A 246 -6.55 -3.40 4.99
CA THR A 246 -6.21 -4.59 5.81
C THR A 246 -5.80 -4.19 7.22
N THR A 247 -4.91 -3.20 7.34
CA THR A 247 -4.34 -2.79 8.62
C THR A 247 -5.34 -2.05 9.50
N GLU A 248 -6.10 -1.11 8.94
CA GLU A 248 -6.98 -0.20 9.69
C GLU A 248 -8.36 -0.82 9.93
N VAL A 249 -8.95 -1.50 8.94
CA VAL A 249 -10.18 -2.27 9.15
C VAL A 249 -9.90 -3.45 10.07
N GLY A 250 -8.71 -4.06 9.96
CA GLY A 250 -8.27 -5.10 10.88
C GLY A 250 -8.08 -4.64 12.33
N ARG A 251 -8.00 -3.33 12.60
CA ARG A 251 -7.98 -2.77 13.97
C ARG A 251 -9.38 -2.55 14.52
N GLN A 252 -10.40 -2.45 13.66
CA GLN A 252 -11.78 -2.32 14.13
C GLN A 252 -12.13 -3.48 15.07
N PRO A 253 -12.86 -3.22 16.16
CA PRO A 253 -13.64 -2.01 16.46
C PRO A 253 -12.88 -0.92 17.26
N TRP A 254 -11.55 -0.93 17.25
CA TRP A 254 -10.73 -0.03 18.07
C TRP A 254 -10.18 1.15 17.25
N VAL A 255 -10.28 2.36 17.82
CA VAL A 255 -9.49 3.53 17.38
C VAL A 255 -8.08 3.41 17.92
N VAL A 256 -7.95 3.19 19.23
CA VAL A 256 -6.71 2.85 19.91
C VAL A 256 -6.89 1.46 20.48
N TYR A 257 -6.12 0.51 19.99
CA TYR A 257 -6.29 -0.91 20.29
C TYR A 257 -6.27 -1.17 21.79
N GLY A 258 -7.33 -1.79 22.31
CA GLY A 258 -7.50 -2.08 23.73
C GLY A 258 -7.86 -0.90 24.64
N LEU A 259 -7.91 0.34 24.14
CA LEU A 259 -8.17 1.54 24.95
C LEU A 259 -9.42 2.30 24.57
N LEU A 260 -9.66 2.51 23.27
CA LEU A 260 -10.76 3.35 22.78
C LEU A 260 -11.47 2.68 21.62
N ARG A 261 -12.77 2.39 21.78
CA ARG A 261 -13.60 1.84 20.70
C ARG A 261 -14.07 2.93 19.74
N THR A 262 -14.26 2.56 18.48
CA THR A 262 -14.74 3.47 17.41
C THR A 262 -16.07 4.11 17.75
N ARG A 263 -17.00 3.37 18.37
CA ARG A 263 -18.31 3.91 18.76
C ARG A 263 -18.22 5.04 19.80
N ASP A 264 -17.19 5.02 20.64
CA ASP A 264 -17.00 5.96 21.75
C ASP A 264 -16.12 7.16 21.33
N ALA A 265 -15.56 7.13 20.12
CA ALA A 265 -14.67 8.17 19.58
C ALA A 265 -15.38 9.17 18.64
N VAL A 266 -16.67 8.98 18.35
CA VAL A 266 -17.44 9.83 17.44
C VAL A 266 -17.91 11.09 18.14
N SER A 267 -17.68 12.26 17.54
CA SER A 267 -18.17 13.55 18.04
C SER A 267 -19.69 13.70 17.90
N ALA A 268 -20.31 14.48 18.78
CA ALA A 268 -21.75 14.76 18.75
C ALA A 268 -22.14 15.74 17.62
N HIS A 269 -22.19 15.25 16.37
CA HIS A 269 -22.70 15.99 15.21
C HIS A 269 -23.97 15.35 14.65
N SER A 270 -24.81 16.14 13.99
CA SER A 270 -26.02 15.61 13.35
C SER A 270 -25.68 14.84 12.07
N THR A 271 -26.47 13.82 11.75
CA THR A 271 -26.32 13.01 10.52
C THR A 271 -26.32 13.87 9.26
N LEU A 272 -27.11 14.95 9.25
CA LEU A 272 -27.19 15.89 8.12
C LEU A 272 -25.89 16.65 7.92
N GLN A 273 -25.31 17.22 8.98
CA GLN A 273 -24.04 17.95 8.90
C GLN A 273 -22.92 17.03 8.40
N MET A 274 -22.83 15.81 8.94
CA MET A 274 -21.84 14.83 8.52
C MET A 274 -22.03 14.44 7.05
N SER A 275 -23.26 14.17 6.60
CA SER A 275 -23.56 13.80 5.22
C SER A 275 -23.23 14.92 4.22
N ILE A 276 -23.56 16.18 4.56
CA ILE A 276 -23.23 17.34 3.72
C ILE A 276 -21.71 17.51 3.63
N SER A 277 -21.00 17.42 4.75
CA SER A 277 -19.53 17.55 4.76
C SER A 277 -18.85 16.42 3.96
N LEU A 278 -19.34 15.18 4.07
CA LEU A 278 -18.84 14.04 3.31
C LEU A 278 -19.08 14.23 1.81
N LEU A 279 -20.27 14.70 1.42
CA LEU A 279 -20.58 15.02 0.02
C LEU A 279 -19.66 16.12 -0.50
N ALA A 280 -19.42 17.17 0.29
CA ALA A 280 -18.51 18.25 -0.07
C ALA A 280 -17.08 17.71 -0.29
N PHE A 281 -16.57 16.86 0.60
CA PHE A 281 -15.28 16.21 0.41
C PHE A 281 -15.25 15.35 -0.85
N PHE A 282 -16.30 14.56 -1.10
CA PHE A 282 -16.39 13.73 -2.30
C PHE A 282 -16.31 14.56 -3.58
N VAL A 283 -17.06 15.66 -3.67
CA VAL A 283 -17.07 16.55 -4.83
C VAL A 283 -15.71 17.20 -5.03
N VAL A 284 -15.14 17.78 -3.97
CA VAL A 284 -13.83 18.47 -4.06
C VAL A 284 -12.74 17.49 -4.43
N TYR A 285 -12.69 16.31 -3.81
CA TYR A 285 -11.67 15.31 -4.11
C TYR A 285 -11.81 14.77 -5.52
N SER A 286 -13.03 14.49 -5.98
CA SER A 286 -13.28 14.04 -7.37
C SER A 286 -12.79 15.08 -8.38
N LEU A 287 -12.99 16.37 -8.11
CA LEU A 287 -12.52 17.45 -8.98
C LEU A 287 -10.99 17.58 -8.97
N VAL A 288 -10.38 17.63 -7.79
CA VAL A 288 -8.92 17.79 -7.64
C VAL A 288 -8.17 16.59 -8.22
N PHE A 289 -8.56 15.36 -7.85
CA PHE A 289 -7.93 14.16 -8.39
C PHE A 289 -8.23 13.97 -9.88
N GLY A 290 -9.44 14.30 -10.35
CA GLY A 290 -9.79 14.24 -11.76
C GLY A 290 -8.92 15.16 -12.61
N VAL A 291 -8.81 16.44 -12.23
CA VAL A 291 -7.96 17.41 -12.93
C VAL A 291 -6.48 17.00 -12.85
N GLY A 292 -6.01 16.60 -11.67
CA GLY A 292 -4.63 16.15 -11.47
C GLY A 292 -4.27 14.93 -12.32
N TYR A 293 -5.17 13.95 -12.43
CA TYR A 293 -4.96 12.75 -13.23
C TYR A 293 -4.93 13.05 -14.73
N ILE A 294 -5.85 13.90 -15.21
CA ILE A 294 -5.86 14.37 -16.61
C ILE A 294 -4.55 15.10 -16.93
N TYR A 295 -4.12 16.00 -16.05
CA TYR A 295 -2.88 16.75 -16.20
C TYR A 295 -1.66 15.82 -16.23
N MET A 296 -1.59 14.86 -15.31
CA MET A 296 -0.50 13.88 -15.24
C MET A 296 -0.43 13.01 -16.50
N ILE A 297 -1.57 12.52 -17.00
CA ILE A 297 -1.61 11.76 -18.26
C ILE A 297 -1.10 12.62 -19.42
N ARG A 298 -1.55 13.87 -19.53
CA ARG A 298 -1.07 14.78 -20.59
C ARG A 298 0.43 15.01 -20.50
N LEU A 299 0.97 15.16 -19.29
CA LEU A 299 2.40 15.35 -19.08
C LEU A 299 3.20 14.08 -19.46
N ILE A 300 2.73 12.90 -19.06
CA ILE A 300 3.32 11.63 -19.48
C ILE A 300 3.27 11.50 -21.01
N GLN A 301 2.19 11.92 -21.65
CA GLN A 301 2.06 11.84 -23.10
C GLN A 301 3.11 12.67 -23.85
N LYS A 302 3.50 13.82 -23.31
CA LYS A 302 4.57 14.65 -23.86
C LYS A 302 5.95 13.98 -23.78
N GLY A 303 6.18 13.17 -22.75
CA GLY A 303 7.45 12.48 -22.52
C GLY A 303 8.61 13.40 -22.12
N PRO A 304 9.80 12.83 -21.90
CA PRO A 304 10.99 13.59 -21.52
C PRO A 304 11.44 14.50 -22.67
N GLN A 305 11.45 15.81 -22.43
CA GLN A 305 12.04 16.77 -23.36
C GLN A 305 13.57 16.75 -23.23
N PRO A 306 14.32 16.98 -24.32
CA PRO A 306 15.75 17.27 -24.22
C PRO A 306 15.96 18.41 -23.22
N ALA A 307 17.03 18.35 -22.42
CA ALA A 307 17.38 19.49 -21.59
C ALA A 307 17.67 20.66 -22.53
N GLU A 308 16.79 21.65 -22.55
CA GLU A 308 17.11 22.91 -23.20
C GLU A 308 18.36 23.46 -22.53
N THR A 309 19.38 23.76 -23.33
CA THR A 309 20.46 24.64 -22.89
C THR A 309 19.79 25.82 -22.20
N PRO A 310 20.14 26.18 -20.94
CA PRO A 310 19.46 27.24 -20.23
C PRO A 310 19.73 28.59 -20.92
N THR A 311 18.97 28.89 -21.96
CA THR A 311 18.96 30.16 -22.67
C THR A 311 17.75 30.94 -22.20
N ALA A 312 17.74 31.26 -20.92
CA ALA A 312 16.99 32.35 -20.36
C ALA A 312 17.58 32.63 -18.98
N GLU A 313 17.95 33.88 -18.72
CA GLU A 313 18.13 34.38 -17.36
C GLU A 313 16.86 34.03 -16.56
N THR A 314 16.93 32.95 -15.79
CA THR A 314 15.86 32.63 -14.85
C THR A 314 15.99 33.64 -13.72
N ASP A 315 15.01 34.52 -13.58
CA ASP A 315 14.90 35.58 -12.54
C ASP A 315 14.73 34.99 -11.11
N GLY A 316 15.39 33.87 -10.80
CA GLY A 316 15.29 33.13 -9.54
C GLY A 316 13.92 32.53 -9.23
N ARG A 317 12.93 32.67 -10.13
CA ARG A 317 11.56 32.21 -9.91
C ARG A 317 11.38 30.77 -10.39
N PRO A 318 10.89 29.85 -9.54
CA PRO A 318 10.58 28.48 -9.96
C PRO A 318 9.51 28.50 -11.05
N ALA A 319 9.68 27.64 -12.05
CA ALA A 319 8.71 27.47 -13.13
C ALA A 319 7.32 27.12 -12.56
N ARG A 320 6.28 27.81 -13.06
CA ARG A 320 4.89 27.55 -12.63
C ARG A 320 4.49 26.14 -13.10
N PRO A 321 3.74 25.35 -12.30
CA PRO A 321 3.31 24.00 -12.70
C PRO A 321 2.59 23.94 -14.07
N ILE A 322 2.03 25.05 -14.54
CA ILE A 322 1.22 25.14 -15.76
C ILE A 322 2.05 25.53 -16.99
N SER A 323 3.30 26.03 -16.84
CA SER A 323 4.07 26.57 -17.99
C SER A 323 4.43 25.49 -19.02
N ALA A 324 4.72 24.27 -18.58
CA ALA A 324 5.06 23.15 -19.47
C ALA A 324 3.93 22.74 -20.45
N VAL A 325 2.70 23.20 -20.24
CA VAL A 325 1.56 22.92 -21.14
C VAL A 325 1.26 24.10 -22.07
N GLY A 326 1.56 25.34 -21.67
CA GLY A 326 1.16 26.55 -22.38
C GLY A 326 2.00 26.90 -23.62
N GLU A 327 3.26 26.49 -23.69
CA GLU A 327 4.17 26.90 -24.78
C GLU A 327 3.74 26.39 -26.17
N SER A 328 3.04 25.25 -26.25
CA SER A 328 2.58 24.75 -27.56
C SER A 328 1.48 25.60 -28.19
N LEU A 329 0.72 26.37 -27.40
CA LEU A 329 -0.36 27.23 -27.91
C LEU A 329 0.15 28.53 -28.55
N GLU A 330 1.35 28.99 -28.19
CA GLU A 330 1.97 30.16 -28.82
C GLU A 330 2.73 29.79 -30.09
N GLN A 331 3.26 28.57 -30.18
CA GLN A 331 3.89 28.06 -31.41
C GLN A 331 2.88 27.78 -32.52
N GLU A 332 1.73 27.17 -32.21
CA GLU A 332 0.67 26.90 -33.21
C GLU A 332 0.00 28.16 -33.78
N LYS A 333 0.13 29.30 -33.10
CA LYS A 333 -0.37 30.61 -33.58
C LYS A 333 0.64 31.38 -34.43
N ARG A 334 1.86 30.85 -34.60
CA ARG A 334 2.96 31.51 -35.32
C ARG A 334 3.35 30.82 -36.64
N GLU A 335 2.62 29.79 -37.05
CA GLU A 335 2.68 29.19 -38.40
C GLU A 335 1.42 29.55 -39.20
#